data_AF-A0A8T2D6Z8-F1
#
_entry.id   AF-A0A8T2D6Z8-F1
#
_cell.length_a   1.000
_cell.length_b   1.000
_cell.length_c   1.000
_cell.angle_alpha   90.00
_cell.angle_beta   90.00
_cell.angle_gamma   90.00
#
_symmetry.space_group_name_H-M   'P 1'
#
loop_
_entity.id
_entity.type
_entity.pdbx_description
1 polymer ?
#
loop_
_entity_poly.entity_id
_entity_poly.type
_entity_poly.pdbx_seq_one_letter_code
_entity_poly.pdbx_strand_id
1 'polypeptide(L)'
;MDSISELPDALLLKILSLLPTARDIVATMVLSKRWQPLWMMVPRLVYDDSYQNLEYGSFSRFVDKSLFLHEAPVIETLHFRLGKTCGSGDIRVWIRAADKCFVRRLIIEFDSSSSASPAILPRSLYTGCRMLAILKLTKTVLVDVTSPISFPSLKRLILLSVKYPSEEFVQRMLSNCPVLELLYVEQCPDDNVTIFTIRVPSLKTLILRKSVDKRKGSEDGFVIDAPSLERLDIQDDYRGGFCVIENEMPNIVEADVDVAYGHPGKVLSSITSVKHLTLCITSSKDAYPVGSIFGCLVFLNICTLEIEWLNLLMSVLRDAPILRALKLEQSHSCPGPQPRPCWSEPSSVPECVTSSLETLKWTEYEGGGEEKEVIGFILRNGSCLKKVSISSNSTDRDKKFEMIKELAFLSRRSPTCHLTFE
;
A
#
# COMPACT_ATOMS: atom_id res chain seq x y z
N MET A 1 -20.97 -39.65 21.40
CA MET A 1 -20.75 -39.75 19.95
C MET A 1 -20.15 -38.45 19.49
N ASP A 2 -19.13 -38.50 18.64
CA ASP A 2 -18.55 -37.30 18.06
C ASP A 2 -19.45 -36.82 16.92
N SER A 3 -20.41 -35.95 17.25
CA SER A 3 -21.37 -35.36 16.30
C SER A 3 -20.71 -34.51 15.22
N ILE A 4 -19.47 -34.05 15.43
CA ILE A 4 -18.74 -33.29 14.41
C ILE A 4 -18.27 -34.25 13.33
N SER A 5 -17.80 -35.44 13.70
CA SER A 5 -17.42 -36.50 12.76
C SER A 5 -18.59 -37.06 11.94
N GLU A 6 -19.85 -36.67 12.18
CA GLU A 6 -21.00 -37.03 11.34
C GLU A 6 -21.22 -36.07 10.16
N LEU A 7 -20.60 -34.88 10.19
CA LEU A 7 -20.74 -33.87 9.15
C LEU A 7 -20.20 -34.38 7.78
N PRO A 8 -20.76 -33.89 6.65
CA PRO A 8 -20.20 -34.14 5.32
C PRO A 8 -18.74 -33.67 5.21
N ASP A 9 -17.94 -34.39 4.43
CA ASP A 9 -16.51 -34.12 4.27
C ASP A 9 -16.22 -32.69 3.79
N ALA A 10 -17.09 -32.12 2.95
CA ALA A 10 -16.99 -30.74 2.51
C ALA A 10 -17.05 -29.73 3.67
N LEU A 11 -17.88 -29.99 4.70
CA LEU A 11 -17.95 -29.15 5.89
C LEU A 11 -16.74 -29.37 6.81
N LEU A 12 -16.28 -30.62 6.94
CA LEU A 12 -15.08 -30.94 7.70
C LEU A 12 -13.83 -30.28 7.11
N LEU A 13 -13.68 -30.30 5.78
CA LEU A 13 -12.60 -29.58 5.08
C LEU A 13 -12.68 -28.07 5.28
N LYS A 14 -13.89 -27.52 5.32
CA LYS A 14 -14.10 -26.10 5.64
C LYS A 14 -13.68 -25.79 7.07
N ILE A 15 -14.05 -26.63 8.04
CA ILE A 15 -13.63 -26.49 9.45
C ILE A 15 -12.11 -26.57 9.56
N LEU A 16 -11.48 -27.57 8.93
CA LEU A 16 -10.02 -27.72 8.90
C LEU A 16 -9.33 -26.51 8.29
N SER A 17 -9.88 -25.93 7.22
CA SER A 17 -9.32 -24.75 6.55
C SER A 17 -9.35 -23.48 7.41
N LEU A 18 -10.21 -23.44 8.44
CA LEU A 18 -10.28 -22.35 9.42
C LEU A 18 -9.23 -22.48 10.52
N LEU A 19 -8.58 -23.64 10.65
CA LEU A 19 -7.51 -23.80 11.62
C LEU A 19 -6.31 -22.92 11.26
N PRO A 20 -5.58 -22.40 12.27
CA PRO A 20 -4.51 -21.44 12.02
C PRO A 20 -3.39 -22.02 11.16
N THR A 21 -2.96 -23.26 11.42
CA THR A 21 -1.80 -23.88 10.76
C THR A 21 -1.99 -25.32 10.34
N ALA A 22 -1.11 -25.77 9.43
CA ALA A 22 -1.02 -27.16 8.99
C ALA A 22 -0.74 -28.13 10.16
N ARG A 23 -0.04 -27.67 11.21
CA ARG A 23 0.21 -28.48 12.41
C ARG A 23 -1.10 -28.75 13.17
N ASP A 24 -1.92 -27.72 13.36
CA ASP A 24 -3.22 -27.85 14.02
C ASP A 24 -4.14 -28.79 13.23
N ILE A 25 -4.13 -28.64 11.90
CA ILE A 25 -4.85 -29.51 10.95
C ILE A 25 -4.43 -30.97 11.14
N VAL A 26 -3.13 -31.27 11.12
CA VAL A 26 -2.59 -32.63 11.30
C VAL A 26 -2.90 -33.17 12.70
N ALA A 27 -2.88 -32.32 13.74
CA ALA A 27 -3.20 -32.74 15.10
C ALA A 27 -4.66 -33.22 15.26
N THR A 28 -5.59 -32.73 14.44
CA THR A 28 -7.00 -33.19 14.48
C THR A 28 -7.17 -34.66 14.12
N MET A 29 -6.19 -35.31 13.47
CA MET A 29 -6.24 -36.75 13.18
C MET A 29 -6.41 -37.61 14.43
N VAL A 30 -5.95 -37.13 15.59
CA VAL A 30 -6.06 -37.84 16.86
C VAL A 30 -7.50 -37.86 17.37
N LEU A 31 -8.34 -36.91 16.93
CA LEU A 31 -9.73 -36.77 17.37
C LEU A 31 -10.63 -37.85 16.76
N SER A 32 -10.39 -38.25 15.51
CA SER A 32 -11.19 -39.26 14.82
C SER A 32 -10.52 -39.78 13.56
N LYS A 33 -10.67 -41.08 13.28
CA LYS A 33 -10.16 -41.73 12.06
C LYS A 33 -10.68 -41.10 10.77
N ARG A 34 -11.86 -40.45 10.81
CA ARG A 34 -12.45 -39.76 9.65
C ARG A 34 -11.64 -38.55 9.20
N TRP A 35 -10.87 -37.93 10.09
CA TRP A 35 -10.09 -36.73 9.81
C TRP A 35 -8.72 -37.04 9.19
N GLN A 36 -8.28 -38.29 9.31
CA GLN A 36 -7.00 -38.77 8.78
C GLN A 36 -6.85 -38.67 7.25
N PRO A 37 -7.84 -38.96 6.40
CA PRO A 37 -7.73 -38.66 4.98
C PRO A 37 -7.98 -37.17 4.66
N LEU A 38 -8.81 -36.48 5.47
CA LEU A 38 -9.28 -35.15 5.15
C LEU A 38 -8.21 -34.06 5.27
N TRP A 39 -7.26 -34.20 6.20
CA TRP A 39 -6.19 -33.21 6.32
C TRP A 39 -5.32 -33.12 5.05
N MET A 40 -5.17 -34.23 4.31
CA MET A 40 -4.42 -34.30 3.04
C MET A 40 -5.15 -33.63 1.87
N MET A 41 -6.43 -33.27 2.06
CA MET A 41 -7.30 -32.61 1.08
C MET A 41 -7.52 -31.12 1.37
N VAL A 42 -6.93 -30.58 2.45
CA VAL A 42 -7.21 -29.20 2.87
C VAL A 42 -6.61 -28.19 1.89
N PRO A 43 -7.43 -27.30 1.28
CA PRO A 43 -6.96 -26.40 0.22
C PRO A 43 -6.12 -25.23 0.73
N ARG A 44 -6.06 -25.00 2.05
CA ARG A 44 -5.31 -23.90 2.68
C ARG A 44 -4.31 -24.47 3.69
N LEU A 45 -3.02 -24.32 3.38
CA LEU A 45 -1.92 -24.75 4.23
C LEU A 45 -1.10 -23.55 4.68
N VAL A 46 -0.95 -23.40 5.99
CA VAL A 46 -0.07 -22.40 6.61
C VAL A 46 0.98 -23.14 7.43
N TYR A 47 2.24 -22.99 7.04
CA TYR A 47 3.39 -23.50 7.77
C TYR A 47 4.07 -22.31 8.45
N ASP A 48 4.14 -22.37 9.78
CA ASP A 48 4.66 -21.29 10.60
C ASP A 48 5.79 -21.81 11.48
N ASP A 49 6.98 -21.23 11.35
CA ASP A 49 8.19 -21.58 12.08
C ASP A 49 8.35 -20.78 13.39
N SER A 50 7.39 -19.91 13.72
CA SER A 50 7.44 -19.13 14.98
C SER A 50 7.14 -19.95 16.24
N TYR A 51 6.73 -21.21 16.10
CA TYR A 51 6.46 -22.08 17.24
C TYR A 51 7.74 -22.42 17.99
N GLN A 52 7.83 -21.91 19.23
CA GLN A 52 8.95 -22.12 20.13
C GLN A 52 9.22 -23.62 20.36
N ASN A 53 10.50 -23.99 20.46
CA ASN A 53 11.03 -25.32 20.80
C ASN A 53 10.97 -26.40 19.71
N LEU A 54 11.16 -26.03 18.44
CA LEU A 54 11.47 -27.01 17.40
C LEU A 54 12.99 -27.21 17.33
N GLU A 55 13.44 -28.46 17.45
CA GLU A 55 14.82 -28.84 17.07
C GLU A 55 15.07 -28.39 15.63
N TYR A 56 16.27 -27.88 15.35
CA TYR A 56 16.66 -27.44 14.01
C TYR A 56 16.36 -28.54 12.96
N GLY A 57 15.63 -28.20 11.90
CA GLY A 57 15.23 -29.12 10.84
C GLY A 57 13.98 -29.99 11.12
N SER A 58 13.45 -30.01 12.35
CA SER A 58 12.18 -30.73 12.64
C SER A 58 10.99 -30.08 11.91
N PHE A 59 10.98 -28.74 11.81
CA PHE A 59 10.02 -27.99 11.00
C PHE A 59 10.11 -28.41 9.53
N SER A 60 11.30 -28.36 8.93
CA SER A 60 11.47 -28.70 7.51
C SER A 60 11.04 -30.13 7.19
N ARG A 61 11.37 -31.10 8.06
CA ARG A 61 10.91 -32.49 7.92
C ARG A 61 9.38 -32.63 8.02
N PHE A 62 8.73 -31.82 8.86
CA PHE A 62 7.27 -31.79 8.94
C PHE A 62 6.67 -31.24 7.65
N VAL A 63 7.17 -30.10 7.16
CA VAL A 63 6.70 -29.48 5.91
C VAL A 63 6.88 -30.43 4.74
N ASP A 64 8.06 -31.04 4.60
CA ASP A 64 8.37 -32.01 3.54
C ASP A 64 7.40 -33.17 3.53
N LYS A 65 7.18 -33.81 4.69
CA LYS A 65 6.24 -34.93 4.81
C LYS A 65 4.80 -34.50 4.54
N SER A 66 4.39 -33.35 5.08
CA SER A 66 3.03 -32.83 4.91
C SER A 66 2.74 -32.53 3.44
N LEU A 67 3.65 -31.86 2.74
CA LEU A 67 3.52 -31.58 1.30
C LEU A 67 3.62 -32.84 0.44
N PHE A 68 4.45 -33.81 0.84
CA PHE A 68 4.57 -35.08 0.11
C PHE A 68 3.29 -35.92 0.17
N LEU A 69 2.65 -35.95 1.35
CA LEU A 69 1.40 -36.67 1.59
C LEU A 69 0.16 -35.88 1.13
N HIS A 70 0.32 -34.62 0.73
CA HIS A 70 -0.79 -33.81 0.28
C HIS A 70 -1.30 -34.32 -1.07
N GLU A 71 -2.61 -34.56 -1.16
CA GLU A 71 -3.23 -35.21 -2.31
C GLU A 71 -4.24 -34.29 -3.02
N ALA A 72 -4.51 -33.09 -2.49
CA ALA A 72 -5.50 -32.20 -3.09
C ALA A 72 -5.08 -31.83 -4.53
N PRO A 73 -6.03 -31.83 -5.49
CA PRO A 73 -5.72 -31.53 -6.88
C PRO A 73 -5.26 -30.08 -7.09
N VAL A 74 -5.68 -29.17 -6.20
CA VAL A 74 -5.32 -27.75 -6.21
C VAL A 74 -5.19 -27.27 -4.77
N ILE A 75 -4.06 -26.64 -4.45
CA ILE A 75 -3.91 -25.86 -3.22
C ILE A 75 -4.32 -24.41 -3.50
N GLU A 76 -5.40 -23.95 -2.86
CA GLU A 76 -5.87 -22.57 -2.99
C GLU A 76 -4.90 -21.59 -2.32
N THR A 77 -4.29 -21.96 -1.20
CA THR A 77 -3.32 -21.12 -0.50
C THR A 77 -2.23 -21.95 0.16
N LEU A 78 -0.98 -21.64 -0.17
CA LEU A 78 0.22 -22.15 0.46
C LEU A 78 1.00 -20.99 1.06
N HIS A 79 1.09 -20.94 2.39
CA HIS A 79 1.74 -19.86 3.13
C HIS A 79 2.86 -20.42 3.99
N PHE A 80 4.06 -19.90 3.78
CA PHE A 80 5.23 -20.14 4.61
C PHE A 80 5.55 -18.88 5.41
N ARG A 81 5.45 -18.95 6.74
CA ARG A 81 5.99 -17.97 7.68
C ARG A 81 7.24 -18.54 8.29
N LEU A 82 8.38 -18.03 7.88
CA LEU A 82 9.69 -18.62 8.09
C LEU A 82 10.51 -17.74 9.03
N GLY A 83 11.13 -18.38 10.01
CA GLY A 83 11.98 -17.74 11.01
C GLY A 83 13.42 -18.24 10.90
N LYS A 84 14.00 -18.57 12.06
CA LYS A 84 15.42 -18.93 12.17
C LYS A 84 15.73 -20.38 11.79
N THR A 85 14.74 -21.27 11.71
CA THR A 85 15.02 -22.73 11.63
C THR A 85 15.04 -23.28 10.20
N CYS A 86 14.61 -22.50 9.21
CA CYS A 86 14.54 -22.90 7.80
C CYS A 86 15.81 -22.55 7.01
N GLY A 87 16.35 -23.50 6.25
CA GLY A 87 17.45 -23.27 5.31
C GLY A 87 16.97 -22.94 3.88
N SER A 88 17.85 -22.39 3.04
CA SER A 88 17.59 -22.13 1.62
C SER A 88 17.46 -23.41 0.77
N GLY A 89 17.92 -24.56 1.28
CA GLY A 89 17.69 -25.87 0.67
C GLY A 89 16.23 -26.31 0.72
N ASP A 90 15.55 -26.02 1.83
CA ASP A 90 14.20 -26.49 2.11
C ASP A 90 13.18 -25.81 1.18
N ILE A 91 13.30 -24.49 1.01
CA ILE A 91 12.42 -23.72 0.13
C ILE A 91 12.46 -24.23 -1.32
N ARG A 92 13.61 -24.74 -1.78
CA ARG A 92 13.73 -25.36 -3.11
C ARG A 92 12.81 -26.57 -3.27
N VAL A 93 12.73 -27.41 -2.25
CA VAL A 93 11.86 -28.60 -2.24
C VAL A 93 10.40 -28.17 -2.21
N TRP A 94 10.06 -27.18 -1.37
CA TRP A 94 8.68 -26.75 -1.18
C TRP A 94 8.09 -26.05 -2.41
N ILE A 95 8.89 -25.26 -3.14
CA ILE A 95 8.44 -24.65 -4.40
C ILE A 95 8.14 -25.71 -5.46
N ARG A 96 8.91 -26.81 -5.52
CA ARG A 96 8.59 -27.92 -6.44
C ARG A 96 7.28 -28.63 -6.06
N ALA A 97 7.02 -28.76 -4.76
CA ALA A 97 5.74 -29.31 -4.29
C ALA A 97 4.57 -28.37 -4.61
N ALA A 98 4.78 -27.05 -4.49
CA ALA A 98 3.78 -26.04 -4.85
C ALA A 98 3.38 -26.12 -6.34
N ASP A 99 4.36 -26.34 -7.21
CA ASP A 99 4.14 -26.56 -8.64
C ASP A 99 3.31 -27.83 -8.89
N LYS A 100 3.70 -28.97 -8.28
CA LYS A 100 2.98 -30.24 -8.38
C LYS A 100 1.52 -30.15 -7.94
N CYS A 101 1.22 -29.29 -6.96
CA CYS A 101 -0.12 -29.14 -6.39
C CYS A 101 -0.90 -27.95 -6.97
N PHE A 102 -0.45 -27.39 -8.11
CA PHE A 102 -1.15 -26.34 -8.85
C PHE A 102 -1.56 -25.13 -7.99
N VAL A 103 -0.63 -24.67 -7.13
CA VAL A 103 -0.91 -23.61 -6.14
C VAL A 103 -1.43 -22.33 -6.80
N ARG A 104 -2.53 -21.79 -6.26
CA ARG A 104 -3.13 -20.51 -6.71
C ARG A 104 -2.62 -19.28 -5.96
N ARG A 105 -2.31 -19.40 -4.68
CA ARG A 105 -1.76 -18.32 -3.86
C ARG A 105 -0.55 -18.83 -3.10
N LEU A 106 0.60 -18.22 -3.36
CA LEU A 106 1.85 -18.54 -2.68
C LEU A 106 2.30 -17.31 -1.89
N ILE A 107 2.47 -17.50 -0.58
CA ILE A 107 2.93 -16.46 0.34
C ILE A 107 4.17 -16.97 1.05
N ILE A 108 5.27 -16.23 0.95
CA ILE A 108 6.54 -16.56 1.61
C ILE A 108 6.97 -15.32 2.40
N GLU A 109 6.96 -15.45 3.72
CA GLU A 109 7.26 -14.37 4.65
C GLU A 109 8.42 -14.77 5.57
N PHE A 110 9.51 -14.00 5.56
CA PHE A 110 10.61 -14.16 6.50
C PHE A 110 10.55 -13.10 7.61
N ASP A 111 10.77 -13.49 8.87
CA ASP A 111 10.80 -12.56 10.01
C ASP A 111 12.12 -11.76 10.09
N SER A 112 12.03 -10.49 10.47
CA SER A 112 13.14 -9.53 10.70
C SER A 112 14.09 -9.93 11.82
N SER A 113 13.67 -10.78 12.76
CA SER A 113 14.50 -11.17 13.91
C SER A 113 15.59 -12.20 13.55
N SER A 114 15.63 -12.69 12.31
CA SER A 114 16.60 -13.69 11.87
C SER A 114 17.92 -13.04 11.44
N SER A 115 19.01 -13.37 12.14
CA SER A 115 20.39 -13.09 11.73
C SER A 115 20.90 -14.03 10.62
N ALA A 116 20.00 -14.78 9.97
CA ALA A 116 20.34 -15.78 8.96
C ALA A 116 20.54 -15.11 7.59
N SER A 117 21.38 -15.72 6.76
CA SER A 117 21.54 -15.35 5.34
C SER A 117 20.18 -15.23 4.65
N PRO A 118 19.95 -14.19 3.84
CA PRO A 118 18.64 -13.96 3.25
C PRO A 118 18.25 -15.13 2.33
N ALA A 119 16.99 -15.54 2.40
CA ALA A 119 16.55 -16.77 1.75
C ALA A 119 16.48 -16.60 0.23
N ILE A 120 17.23 -17.44 -0.46
CA ILE A 120 17.36 -17.43 -1.90
C ILE A 120 16.24 -18.27 -2.52
N LEU A 121 15.35 -17.66 -3.29
CA LEU A 121 14.27 -18.37 -3.96
C LEU A 121 14.78 -19.15 -5.18
N PRO A 122 14.27 -20.37 -5.39
CA PRO A 122 14.72 -21.22 -6.48
C PRO A 122 14.14 -20.77 -7.82
N ARG A 123 14.89 -21.03 -8.89
CA ARG A 123 14.47 -20.77 -10.29
C ARG A 123 13.14 -21.42 -10.68
N SER A 124 12.79 -22.54 -10.04
CA SER A 124 11.54 -23.27 -10.30
C SER A 124 10.28 -22.45 -9.99
N LEU A 125 10.40 -21.41 -9.15
CA LEU A 125 9.29 -20.49 -8.89
C LEU A 125 8.80 -19.82 -10.17
N TYR A 126 9.73 -19.43 -11.05
CA TYR A 126 9.46 -18.68 -12.27
C TYR A 126 8.99 -19.54 -13.44
N THR A 127 9.31 -20.84 -13.43
CA THR A 127 9.06 -21.75 -14.56
C THR A 127 7.93 -22.74 -14.30
N GLY A 128 7.68 -23.11 -13.03
CA GLY A 128 6.72 -24.16 -12.66
C GLY A 128 5.31 -23.63 -12.40
N CYS A 129 5.17 -22.65 -11.50
CA CYS A 129 3.89 -22.24 -10.91
C CYS A 129 2.95 -21.46 -11.88
N ARG A 130 2.52 -22.07 -12.99
CA ARG A 130 1.74 -21.41 -14.06
C ARG A 130 0.31 -21.04 -13.65
N MET A 131 -0.26 -21.71 -12.64
CA MET A 131 -1.60 -21.42 -12.10
C MET A 131 -1.61 -20.37 -10.99
N LEU A 132 -0.44 -19.83 -10.65
CA LEU A 132 -0.29 -18.88 -9.57
C LEU A 132 -0.98 -17.56 -9.92
N ALA A 133 -2.00 -17.21 -9.14
CA ALA A 133 -2.76 -15.97 -9.28
C ALA A 133 -2.29 -14.88 -8.31
N ILE A 134 -1.73 -15.26 -7.16
CA ILE A 134 -1.20 -14.34 -6.15
C ILE A 134 0.17 -14.83 -5.69
N LEU A 135 1.17 -13.95 -5.78
CA LEU A 135 2.50 -14.17 -5.23
C LEU A 135 2.82 -13.04 -4.25
N LYS A 136 3.06 -13.39 -2.98
CA LYS A 136 3.58 -12.47 -1.97
C LYS A 136 4.92 -12.96 -1.46
N LEU A 137 5.93 -12.11 -1.59
CA LEU A 137 7.29 -12.35 -1.11
C LEU A 137 7.66 -11.26 -0.11
N THR A 138 8.25 -11.66 1.01
CA THR A 138 8.72 -10.74 2.04
C THR A 138 10.12 -11.14 2.50
N LYS A 139 11.08 -10.22 2.38
CA LYS A 139 12.49 -10.40 2.79
C LYS A 139 13.18 -11.60 2.12
N THR A 140 13.04 -11.71 0.79
CA THR A 140 13.61 -12.79 -0.01
C THR A 140 14.63 -12.28 -1.04
N VAL A 141 15.52 -13.16 -1.50
CA VAL A 141 16.44 -12.88 -2.61
C VAL A 141 16.01 -13.66 -3.84
N LEU A 142 15.77 -12.96 -4.94
CA LEU A 142 15.54 -13.55 -6.25
C LEU A 142 16.89 -13.82 -6.93
N VAL A 143 16.99 -14.95 -7.64
CA VAL A 143 18.16 -15.32 -8.43
C VAL A 143 17.92 -15.12 -9.91
N ASP A 144 18.99 -14.74 -10.63
CA ASP A 144 18.93 -14.58 -12.08
C ASP A 144 18.76 -15.93 -12.78
N VAL A 145 18.09 -15.86 -13.93
CA VAL A 145 17.80 -16.98 -14.82
C VAL A 145 18.04 -16.57 -16.26
N THR A 146 18.72 -17.46 -16.98
CA THR A 146 18.88 -17.38 -18.44
C THR A 146 17.63 -17.87 -19.19
N SER A 147 16.75 -18.61 -18.52
CA SER A 147 15.49 -19.14 -19.06
C SER A 147 14.34 -18.13 -18.96
N PRO A 148 13.31 -18.22 -19.82
CA PRO A 148 12.17 -17.32 -19.76
C PRO A 148 11.41 -17.46 -18.44
N ILE A 149 11.26 -16.35 -17.74
CA ILE A 149 10.36 -16.19 -16.59
C ILE A 149 8.93 -16.24 -17.12
N SER A 150 8.01 -16.92 -16.45
CA SER A 150 6.63 -17.04 -16.95
C SER A 150 5.61 -17.12 -15.82
N PHE A 151 4.78 -16.08 -15.69
CA PHE A 151 3.67 -16.02 -14.73
C PHE A 151 2.33 -15.73 -15.45
N PRO A 152 1.80 -16.69 -16.22
CA PRO A 152 0.70 -16.42 -17.17
C PRO A 152 -0.64 -16.13 -16.49
N SER A 153 -0.83 -16.56 -15.25
CA SER A 153 -2.09 -16.38 -14.49
C SER A 153 -1.98 -15.36 -13.36
N LEU A 154 -0.81 -14.73 -13.19
CA LEU A 154 -0.51 -13.92 -12.01
C LEU A 154 -1.22 -12.57 -12.08
N LYS A 155 -2.18 -12.37 -11.19
CA LYS A 155 -2.99 -11.14 -11.08
C LYS A 155 -2.47 -10.19 -10.01
N ARG A 156 -1.84 -10.71 -8.97
CA ARG A 156 -1.38 -9.91 -7.82
C ARG A 156 0.03 -10.29 -7.44
N LEU A 157 0.93 -9.32 -7.48
CA LEU A 157 2.33 -9.46 -7.10
C LEU A 157 2.62 -8.48 -5.96
N ILE A 158 3.09 -9.01 -4.83
CA ILE A 158 3.43 -8.24 -3.63
C ILE A 158 4.87 -8.56 -3.26
N LEU A 159 5.74 -7.55 -3.29
CA LEU A 159 7.18 -7.66 -3.11
C LEU A 159 7.59 -6.71 -1.98
N LEU A 160 7.87 -7.27 -0.80
CA LEU A 160 8.23 -6.48 0.39
C LEU A 160 9.68 -6.77 0.77
N SER A 161 10.55 -5.76 0.71
CA SER A 161 11.99 -5.91 1.05
C SER A 161 12.68 -7.02 0.24
N VAL A 162 12.41 -7.10 -1.07
CA VAL A 162 12.92 -8.17 -1.94
C VAL A 162 14.21 -7.70 -2.62
N LYS A 163 15.25 -8.55 -2.60
CA LYS A 163 16.48 -8.32 -3.38
C LYS A 163 16.37 -8.98 -4.74
N TYR A 164 16.79 -8.26 -5.77
CA TYR A 164 16.72 -8.69 -7.16
C TYR A 164 18.12 -9.01 -7.69
N PRO A 165 18.24 -9.73 -8.81
CA PRO A 165 19.54 -9.88 -9.47
C PRO A 165 20.03 -8.60 -10.15
N SER A 166 19.13 -7.87 -10.81
CA SER A 166 19.42 -6.61 -11.50
C SER A 166 18.12 -5.85 -11.82
N GLU A 167 18.24 -4.61 -12.31
CA GLU A 167 17.10 -3.82 -12.80
C GLU A 167 16.46 -4.44 -14.05
N GLU A 168 17.28 -4.99 -14.96
CA GLU A 168 16.80 -5.69 -16.17
C GLU A 168 16.03 -6.95 -15.83
N PHE A 169 16.39 -7.63 -14.73
CA PHE A 169 15.63 -8.77 -14.24
C PHE A 169 14.21 -8.37 -13.84
N VAL A 170 14.03 -7.24 -13.14
CA VAL A 170 12.71 -6.74 -12.74
C VAL A 170 11.84 -6.48 -13.97
N GLN A 171 12.38 -5.77 -14.97
CA GLN A 171 11.66 -5.49 -16.22
C GLN A 171 11.28 -6.79 -16.95
N ARG A 172 12.22 -7.75 -17.04
CA ARG A 172 11.97 -9.05 -17.66
C ARG A 172 10.90 -9.84 -16.89
N MET A 173 10.91 -9.82 -15.56
CA MET A 173 9.91 -10.50 -14.74
C MET A 173 8.52 -9.91 -14.96
N LEU A 174 8.39 -8.58 -14.88
CA LEU A 174 7.09 -7.88 -15.00
C LEU A 174 6.49 -8.00 -16.40
N SER A 175 7.31 -7.91 -17.45
CA SER A 175 6.86 -8.11 -18.84
C SER A 175 6.34 -9.53 -19.12
N ASN A 176 6.70 -10.51 -18.29
CA ASN A 176 6.20 -11.89 -18.37
C ASN A 176 5.01 -12.17 -17.42
N CYS A 177 4.33 -11.12 -16.95
CA CYS A 177 3.11 -11.18 -16.15
C CYS A 177 1.92 -10.53 -16.90
N PRO A 178 1.38 -11.15 -17.97
CA PRO A 178 0.49 -10.49 -18.93
C PRO A 178 -0.90 -10.10 -18.40
N VAL A 179 -1.31 -10.66 -17.25
CA VAL A 179 -2.63 -10.43 -16.62
C VAL A 179 -2.51 -9.79 -15.24
N LEU A 180 -1.36 -9.16 -14.95
CA LEU A 180 -1.09 -8.55 -13.65
C LEU A 180 -1.97 -7.31 -13.44
N GLU A 181 -2.83 -7.35 -12.42
CA GLU A 181 -3.76 -6.27 -12.08
C GLU A 181 -3.30 -5.45 -10.87
N LEU A 182 -2.56 -6.05 -9.94
CA LEU A 182 -2.04 -5.38 -8.74
C LEU A 182 -0.55 -5.65 -8.55
N LEU A 183 0.22 -4.57 -8.37
CA LEU A 183 1.61 -4.60 -7.99
C LEU A 183 1.79 -3.77 -6.71
N TYR A 184 2.32 -4.38 -5.65
CA TYR A 184 2.76 -3.69 -4.45
C TYR A 184 4.25 -3.96 -4.26
N VAL A 185 5.06 -2.90 -4.32
CA VAL A 185 6.48 -2.93 -4.01
C VAL A 185 6.75 -2.09 -2.77
N GLU A 186 7.46 -2.66 -1.80
CA GLU A 186 8.04 -1.94 -0.68
C GLU A 186 9.55 -2.12 -0.72
N GLN A 187 10.27 -1.02 -0.97
CA GLN A 187 11.72 -0.99 -1.00
C GLN A 187 12.30 -0.73 0.39
N CYS A 188 13.39 -1.42 0.71
CA CYS A 188 14.15 -1.23 1.95
C CYS A 188 15.52 -0.59 1.71
N PRO A 189 16.13 0.04 2.74
CA PRO A 189 17.44 0.72 2.62
C PRO A 189 18.60 -0.13 2.11
N ASP A 190 18.47 -1.47 2.21
CA ASP A 190 19.46 -2.45 1.80
C ASP A 190 19.10 -3.18 0.49
N ASP A 191 18.09 -2.67 -0.23
CA ASP A 191 17.74 -3.12 -1.57
C ASP A 191 18.83 -2.75 -2.58
N ASN A 192 18.90 -3.54 -3.64
CA ASN A 192 19.99 -3.48 -4.63
C ASN A 192 19.55 -2.93 -5.99
N VAL A 193 18.26 -2.60 -6.15
CA VAL A 193 17.70 -1.97 -7.36
C VAL A 193 17.45 -0.51 -7.03
N THR A 194 18.19 0.35 -7.74
CA THR A 194 18.08 1.81 -7.57
C THR A 194 16.88 2.34 -8.35
N ILE A 195 16.71 1.92 -9.61
CA ILE A 195 15.61 2.35 -10.47
C ILE A 195 14.66 1.18 -10.70
N PHE A 196 13.46 1.27 -10.12
CA PHE A 196 12.43 0.26 -10.28
C PHE A 196 11.50 0.63 -11.44
N THR A 197 11.72 0.00 -12.59
CA THR A 197 10.98 0.27 -13.83
C THR A 197 9.78 -0.65 -13.99
N ILE A 198 8.58 -0.08 -14.16
CA ILE A 198 7.30 -0.76 -14.25
C ILE A 198 6.68 -0.44 -15.60
N ARG A 199 6.69 -1.42 -16.52
CA ARG A 199 5.99 -1.34 -17.81
C ARG A 199 4.99 -2.48 -17.90
N VAL A 200 3.78 -2.25 -17.40
CA VAL A 200 2.75 -3.30 -17.24
C VAL A 200 1.39 -2.77 -17.73
N PRO A 201 1.01 -3.06 -18.99
CA PRO A 201 -0.23 -2.53 -19.57
C PRO A 201 -1.52 -3.00 -18.90
N SER A 202 -1.51 -4.17 -18.25
CA SER A 202 -2.69 -4.75 -17.58
C SER A 202 -2.92 -4.22 -16.16
N LEU A 203 -2.00 -3.42 -15.63
CA LEU A 203 -1.97 -3.03 -14.22
C LEU A 203 -3.09 -2.04 -13.91
N LYS A 204 -3.89 -2.33 -12.87
CA LYS A 204 -4.99 -1.49 -12.38
C LYS A 204 -4.65 -0.80 -11.06
N THR A 205 -3.86 -1.43 -10.21
CA THR A 205 -3.45 -0.89 -8.91
C THR A 205 -1.95 -0.99 -8.73
N LEU A 206 -1.33 0.13 -8.41
CA LEU A 206 0.09 0.25 -8.12
C LEU A 206 0.29 0.87 -6.75
N ILE A 207 1.01 0.17 -5.88
CA ILE A 207 1.40 0.64 -4.55
C ILE A 207 2.93 0.59 -4.47
N LEU A 208 3.55 1.73 -4.21
CA LEU A 208 4.99 1.89 -4.12
C LEU A 208 5.31 2.53 -2.78
N ARG A 209 6.10 1.83 -1.96
CA ARG A 209 6.52 2.32 -0.65
C ARG A 209 8.03 2.26 -0.53
N LYS A 210 8.63 3.28 0.05
CA LYS A 210 10.05 3.28 0.43
C LYS A 210 10.17 3.38 1.95
N SER A 211 10.84 2.41 2.55
CA SER A 211 11.14 2.43 3.98
C SER A 211 12.28 3.42 4.26
N VAL A 212 12.24 4.05 5.44
CA VAL A 212 13.21 5.07 5.87
C VAL A 212 14.67 4.59 5.79
N ASP A 213 15.46 5.13 4.85
CA ASP A 213 16.92 4.99 4.86
C ASP A 213 17.56 6.04 5.78
N LYS A 214 18.68 5.70 6.43
CA LYS A 214 19.50 6.68 7.17
C LYS A 214 20.41 7.48 6.25
N ARG A 215 20.68 7.01 5.03
CA ARG A 215 21.54 7.66 4.03
C ARG A 215 20.76 8.73 3.26
N LYS A 216 21.37 9.89 3.03
CA LYS A 216 20.79 11.00 2.24
C LYS A 216 21.33 10.96 0.81
N GLY A 217 20.49 11.31 -0.17
CA GLY A 217 20.94 11.64 -1.52
C GLY A 217 21.09 10.47 -2.48
N SER A 218 20.13 9.53 -2.48
CA SER A 218 20.12 8.44 -3.46
C SER A 218 19.45 8.88 -4.78
N GLU A 219 19.98 8.42 -5.92
CA GLU A 219 19.35 8.54 -7.25
C GLU A 219 18.27 7.48 -7.48
N ASP A 220 17.75 6.87 -6.42
CA ASP A 220 16.70 5.85 -6.53
C ASP A 220 15.40 6.45 -7.03
N GLY A 221 14.63 5.64 -7.75
CA GLY A 221 13.34 6.10 -8.20
C GLY A 221 12.50 5.04 -8.89
N PHE A 222 11.31 5.49 -9.27
CA PHE A 222 10.33 4.69 -9.98
C PHE A 222 10.15 5.25 -11.39
N VAL A 223 10.11 4.36 -12.38
CA VAL A 223 9.71 4.70 -13.76
C VAL A 223 8.46 3.90 -14.06
N ILE A 224 7.37 4.58 -14.40
CA ILE A 224 6.03 3.99 -14.51
C ILE A 224 5.46 4.22 -15.91
N ASP A 225 5.06 3.12 -16.54
CA ASP A 225 4.27 3.07 -17.76
C ASP A 225 3.18 2.00 -17.61
N ALA A 226 1.99 2.43 -17.23
CA ALA A 226 0.85 1.57 -16.91
C ALA A 226 -0.46 2.22 -17.41
N PRO A 227 -0.78 2.16 -18.72
CA PRO A 227 -1.90 2.89 -19.32
C PRO A 227 -3.29 2.51 -18.77
N SER A 228 -3.44 1.31 -18.18
CA SER A 228 -4.72 0.85 -17.58
C SER A 228 -4.82 1.14 -16.08
N LEU A 229 -3.91 1.92 -15.51
CA LEU A 229 -3.86 2.15 -14.07
C LEU A 229 -5.07 2.96 -13.59
N GLU A 230 -5.76 2.44 -12.57
CA GLU A 230 -6.95 3.05 -11.97
C GLU A 230 -6.63 3.65 -10.59
N ARG A 231 -5.69 3.05 -9.86
CA ARG A 231 -5.25 3.48 -8.53
C ARG A 231 -3.73 3.53 -8.42
N LEU A 232 -3.23 4.68 -7.99
CA LEU A 232 -1.82 4.92 -7.70
C LEU A 232 -1.64 5.28 -6.22
N ASP A 233 -0.69 4.64 -5.54
CA ASP A 233 -0.31 4.93 -4.15
C ASP A 233 1.22 4.95 -4.10
N ILE A 234 1.79 6.12 -3.82
CA ILE A 234 3.24 6.33 -3.73
C ILE A 234 3.54 6.94 -2.37
N GLN A 235 4.38 6.26 -1.61
CA GLN A 235 4.92 6.75 -0.34
C GLN A 235 6.45 6.63 -0.32
N ASP A 236 7.14 7.74 -0.08
CA ASP A 236 8.61 7.80 -0.07
C ASP A 236 9.21 7.96 1.34
N ASP A 237 10.54 7.85 1.46
CA ASP A 237 11.30 7.94 2.71
C ASP A 237 11.69 9.37 3.15
N TYR A 238 11.22 10.37 2.40
CA TYR A 238 11.48 11.79 2.55
C TYR A 238 12.95 12.23 2.45
N ARG A 239 13.83 11.43 1.82
CA ARG A 239 15.29 11.67 1.81
C ARG A 239 15.90 11.83 0.42
N GLY A 240 15.06 11.87 -0.61
CA GLY A 240 15.42 12.12 -2.00
C GLY A 240 15.08 10.93 -2.90
N GLY A 241 15.04 11.21 -4.21
CA GLY A 241 14.68 10.24 -5.24
C GLY A 241 13.80 10.89 -6.30
N PHE A 242 13.26 10.06 -7.20
CA PHE A 242 12.33 10.53 -8.21
C PHE A 242 11.24 9.50 -8.53
N CYS A 243 10.15 10.01 -9.11
CA CYS A 243 9.17 9.19 -9.79
C CYS A 243 8.89 9.82 -11.17
N VAL A 244 9.04 9.04 -12.23
CA VAL A 244 8.77 9.45 -13.62
C VAL A 244 7.64 8.61 -14.16
N ILE A 245 6.65 9.28 -14.73
CA ILE A 245 5.57 8.67 -15.48
C ILE A 245 5.86 8.97 -16.95
N GLU A 246 6.10 7.93 -17.76
CA GLU A 246 6.59 8.10 -19.14
C GLU A 246 5.48 8.49 -20.13
N ASN A 247 4.28 7.93 -19.96
CA ASN A 247 3.12 8.16 -20.80
C ASN A 247 1.92 8.66 -19.99
N GLU A 248 0.96 9.31 -20.66
CA GLU A 248 -0.29 9.69 -20.01
C GLU A 248 -1.00 8.47 -19.41
N MET A 249 -1.50 8.62 -18.18
CA MET A 249 -2.26 7.58 -17.49
C MET A 249 -3.72 8.05 -17.31
N PRO A 250 -4.52 8.04 -18.39
CA PRO A 250 -5.83 8.70 -18.40
C PRO A 250 -6.85 8.05 -17.46
N ASN A 251 -6.65 6.78 -17.11
CA ASN A 251 -7.61 5.98 -16.35
C ASN A 251 -7.49 6.11 -14.83
N ILE A 252 -6.51 6.85 -14.31
CA ILE A 252 -6.31 6.96 -12.85
C ILE A 252 -7.50 7.71 -12.25
N VAL A 253 -8.20 7.04 -11.34
CA VAL A 253 -9.35 7.58 -10.61
C VAL A 253 -8.94 8.04 -9.21
N GLU A 254 -8.06 7.28 -8.56
CA GLU A 254 -7.58 7.51 -7.20
C GLU A 254 -6.05 7.59 -7.19
N ALA A 255 -5.51 8.65 -6.61
CA ALA A 255 -4.07 8.80 -6.41
C ALA A 255 -3.76 9.25 -4.98
N ASP A 256 -2.86 8.55 -4.32
CA ASP A 256 -2.23 8.94 -3.06
C ASP A 256 -0.74 9.18 -3.31
N VAL A 257 -0.29 10.41 -3.08
CA VAL A 257 1.07 10.86 -3.37
C VAL A 257 1.67 11.49 -2.12
N ASP A 258 2.48 10.70 -1.43
CA ASP A 258 3.17 11.04 -0.19
C ASP A 258 4.71 11.01 -0.39
N VAL A 259 5.30 12.14 -0.81
CA VAL A 259 6.68 12.16 -1.35
C VAL A 259 7.45 13.44 -1.00
N ALA A 260 8.79 13.33 -0.89
CA ALA A 260 9.71 14.47 -0.74
C ALA A 260 10.63 14.69 -1.93
N TYR A 261 10.18 14.34 -3.13
CA TYR A 261 11.01 14.48 -4.33
C TYR A 261 11.36 15.94 -4.58
N GLY A 262 12.50 16.18 -5.23
CA GLY A 262 12.85 17.53 -5.67
C GLY A 262 11.92 18.08 -6.77
N HIS A 263 11.16 17.21 -7.46
CA HIS A 263 10.40 17.53 -8.68
C HIS A 263 9.04 16.81 -8.74
N PRO A 264 8.18 16.89 -7.70
CA PRO A 264 6.92 16.15 -7.64
C PRO A 264 5.92 16.60 -8.71
N GLY A 265 6.11 17.81 -9.28
CA GLY A 265 5.25 18.36 -10.31
C GLY A 265 5.12 17.49 -11.57
N LYS A 266 6.15 16.70 -11.92
CA LYS A 266 6.09 15.76 -13.05
C LYS A 266 5.09 14.62 -12.81
N VAL A 267 4.97 14.17 -11.57
CA VAL A 267 3.98 13.14 -11.21
C VAL A 267 2.59 13.76 -11.30
N LEU A 268 2.40 14.93 -10.68
CA LEU A 268 1.11 15.64 -10.67
C LEU A 268 0.61 15.99 -12.08
N SER A 269 1.50 16.42 -12.98
CA SER A 269 1.12 16.74 -14.37
C SER A 269 0.65 15.51 -15.16
N SER A 270 1.04 14.31 -14.74
CA SER A 270 0.73 13.06 -15.44
C SER A 270 -0.53 12.37 -14.92
N ILE A 271 -1.13 12.88 -13.84
CA ILE A 271 -2.31 12.29 -13.16
C ILE A 271 -3.49 13.27 -13.09
N THR A 272 -3.59 14.22 -14.00
CA THR A 272 -4.61 15.29 -13.98
C THR A 272 -6.06 14.79 -14.13
N SER A 273 -6.27 13.55 -14.59
CA SER A 273 -7.59 12.93 -14.75
C SER A 273 -8.22 12.37 -13.46
N VAL A 274 -7.49 12.41 -12.33
CA VAL A 274 -7.94 11.87 -11.04
C VAL A 274 -9.24 12.49 -10.53
N LYS A 275 -10.05 11.67 -9.85
CA LYS A 275 -11.26 12.11 -9.13
C LYS A 275 -11.03 12.25 -7.63
N HIS A 276 -10.13 11.44 -7.09
CA HIS A 276 -9.74 11.43 -5.69
C HIS A 276 -8.22 11.57 -5.59
N LEU A 277 -7.77 12.63 -4.93
CA LEU A 277 -6.35 12.91 -4.77
C LEU A 277 -6.01 13.13 -3.31
N THR A 278 -5.03 12.39 -2.79
CA THR A 278 -4.37 12.66 -1.51
C THR A 278 -2.95 13.13 -1.77
N LEU A 279 -2.56 14.25 -1.16
CA LEU A 279 -1.23 14.84 -1.31
C LEU A 279 -0.57 15.05 0.06
N CYS A 280 0.63 14.52 0.21
CA CYS A 280 1.55 14.84 1.28
C CYS A 280 2.93 15.07 0.66
N ILE A 281 3.21 16.32 0.27
CA ILE A 281 4.39 16.65 -0.53
C ILE A 281 5.24 17.68 0.19
N THR A 282 6.53 17.36 0.39
CA THR A 282 7.50 18.34 0.90
C THR A 282 7.97 19.18 -0.29
N SER A 283 7.53 20.44 -0.33
CA SER A 283 7.64 21.28 -1.52
C SER A 283 8.82 22.25 -1.43
N SER A 284 9.51 22.45 -2.56
CA SER A 284 10.21 23.70 -2.88
C SER A 284 9.34 24.48 -3.89
N LYS A 285 9.65 25.75 -4.17
CA LYS A 285 8.85 26.67 -5.00
C LYS A 285 8.35 26.13 -6.37
N ASP A 286 8.91 25.04 -6.88
CA ASP A 286 8.58 24.41 -8.17
C ASP A 286 7.77 23.09 -8.03
N ALA A 287 7.20 22.78 -6.85
CA ALA A 287 6.55 21.50 -6.59
C ALA A 287 5.24 21.27 -7.35
N TYR A 288 4.52 22.33 -7.69
CA TYR A 288 3.23 22.24 -8.38
C TYR A 288 3.37 22.58 -9.88
N PRO A 289 2.86 21.74 -10.79
CA PRO A 289 3.07 21.94 -12.22
C PRO A 289 2.22 23.09 -12.76
N VAL A 290 2.90 24.09 -13.36
CA VAL A 290 2.22 25.22 -14.00
C VAL A 290 1.34 24.74 -15.16
N GLY A 291 0.07 25.13 -15.16
CA GLY A 291 -0.88 24.86 -16.24
C GLY A 291 -1.56 23.49 -16.19
N SER A 292 -1.39 22.72 -15.11
CA SER A 292 -2.13 21.46 -14.92
C SER A 292 -3.53 21.74 -14.39
N ILE A 293 -4.56 21.27 -15.09
CA ILE A 293 -5.96 21.43 -14.68
C ILE A 293 -6.51 20.08 -14.22
N PHE A 294 -6.91 20.01 -12.95
CA PHE A 294 -7.57 18.87 -12.34
C PHE A 294 -9.08 18.90 -12.60
N GLY A 295 -9.45 18.84 -13.88
CA GLY A 295 -10.84 19.05 -14.33
C GLY A 295 -11.85 18.01 -13.84
N CYS A 296 -11.38 16.85 -13.37
CA CYS A 296 -12.20 15.75 -12.86
C CYS A 296 -12.18 15.61 -11.33
N LEU A 297 -11.42 16.45 -10.61
CA LEU A 297 -11.15 16.27 -9.19
C LEU A 297 -12.37 16.63 -8.33
N VAL A 298 -12.93 15.62 -7.65
CA VAL A 298 -14.12 15.76 -6.80
C VAL A 298 -13.76 15.76 -5.31
N PHE A 299 -12.70 15.05 -4.94
CA PHE A 299 -12.21 14.93 -3.58
C PHE A 299 -10.71 15.19 -3.50
N LEU A 300 -10.30 16.07 -2.58
CA LEU A 300 -8.91 16.41 -2.30
C LEU A 300 -8.62 16.21 -0.81
N ASN A 301 -7.57 15.47 -0.48
CA ASN A 301 -6.98 15.40 0.85
C ASN A 301 -5.57 16.01 0.80
N ILE A 302 -5.26 16.94 1.70
CA ILE A 302 -3.92 17.54 1.81
C ILE A 302 -3.38 17.35 3.22
N CYS A 303 -2.14 16.87 3.30
CA CYS A 303 -1.39 16.82 4.53
C CYS A 303 -0.90 18.23 4.93
N THR A 304 -1.18 18.66 6.16
CA THR A 304 -0.86 20.01 6.66
C THR A 304 0.43 20.09 7.48
N LEU A 305 1.24 19.01 7.50
CA LEU A 305 2.50 18.97 8.26
C LEU A 305 3.65 19.72 7.59
N GLU A 306 3.58 19.91 6.27
CA GLU A 306 4.67 20.43 5.46
C GLU A 306 4.67 21.94 5.33
N ILE A 307 5.83 22.60 5.35
CA ILE A 307 5.95 24.07 5.42
C ILE A 307 5.18 24.79 4.30
N GLU A 308 5.04 24.18 3.12
CA GLU A 308 4.43 24.80 1.95
C GLU A 308 3.03 24.23 1.61
N TRP A 309 2.38 23.51 2.54
CA TRP A 309 1.05 22.91 2.31
C TRP A 309 -0.01 23.93 1.86
N LEU A 310 0.09 25.18 2.32
CA LEU A 310 -0.80 26.27 1.93
C LEU A 310 -0.66 26.65 0.44
N ASN A 311 0.57 26.72 -0.05
CA ASN A 311 0.83 27.03 -1.46
C ASN A 311 0.30 25.92 -2.37
N LEU A 312 0.51 24.67 -1.95
CA LEU A 312 -0.01 23.49 -2.64
C LEU A 312 -1.54 23.51 -2.66
N LEU A 313 -2.18 23.71 -1.50
CA LEU A 313 -3.63 23.83 -1.37
C LEU A 313 -4.17 24.88 -2.35
N MET A 314 -3.63 26.09 -2.32
CA MET A 314 -4.12 27.18 -3.15
C MET A 314 -3.92 26.95 -4.65
N SER A 315 -2.83 26.27 -5.02
CA SER A 315 -2.57 25.90 -6.42
C SER A 315 -3.60 24.87 -6.90
N VAL A 316 -3.80 23.79 -6.14
CA VAL A 316 -4.77 22.74 -6.50
C VAL A 316 -6.20 23.30 -6.53
N LEU A 317 -6.60 24.12 -5.55
CA LEU A 317 -7.94 24.72 -5.52
C LEU A 317 -8.21 25.56 -6.77
N ARG A 318 -7.20 26.27 -7.30
CA ARG A 318 -7.34 27.07 -8.53
C ARG A 318 -7.61 26.21 -9.75
N ASP A 319 -7.04 25.02 -9.79
CA ASP A 319 -7.04 24.13 -10.95
C ASP A 319 -8.08 23.00 -10.85
N ALA A 320 -8.85 22.94 -9.76
CA ALA A 320 -9.86 21.92 -9.51
C ALA A 320 -11.28 22.52 -9.46
N PRO A 321 -11.85 22.97 -10.59
CA PRO A 321 -13.09 23.76 -10.62
C PRO A 321 -14.32 23.04 -10.06
N ILE A 322 -14.36 21.71 -10.13
CA ILE A 322 -15.50 20.90 -9.71
C ILE A 322 -15.32 20.24 -8.33
N LEU A 323 -14.32 20.67 -7.55
CA LEU A 323 -14.03 20.09 -6.24
C LEU A 323 -15.22 20.20 -5.29
N ARG A 324 -15.69 19.06 -4.76
CA ARG A 324 -16.85 19.01 -3.84
C ARG A 324 -16.46 18.76 -2.40
N ALA A 325 -15.34 18.09 -2.17
CA ALA A 325 -14.90 17.71 -0.83
C ALA A 325 -13.41 17.99 -0.62
N LEU A 326 -13.10 18.71 0.45
CA LEU A 326 -11.75 19.01 0.90
C LEU A 326 -11.53 18.37 2.28
N LYS A 327 -10.46 17.58 2.41
CA LYS A 327 -9.94 17.08 3.68
C LYS A 327 -8.56 17.68 3.93
N LEU A 328 -8.34 18.15 5.15
CA LEU A 328 -7.06 18.62 5.66
C LEU A 328 -6.70 17.73 6.85
N GLU A 329 -5.51 17.15 6.84
CA GLU A 329 -5.10 16.16 7.83
C GLU A 329 -3.62 16.32 8.18
N GLN A 330 -3.23 15.98 9.41
CA GLN A 330 -1.84 15.78 9.78
C GLN A 330 -1.60 14.27 9.81
N SER A 331 -0.96 13.69 8.77
CA SER A 331 -0.95 12.23 8.62
C SER A 331 0.18 11.49 9.38
N HIS A 332 1.19 12.16 9.95
CA HIS A 332 2.31 11.51 10.64
C HIS A 332 2.94 12.34 11.78
N SER A 333 3.53 11.69 12.79
CA SER A 333 4.30 12.37 13.84
C SER A 333 5.65 12.84 13.30
N CYS A 334 5.75 14.09 12.85
CA CYS A 334 7.01 14.67 12.37
C CYS A 334 7.89 15.12 13.56
N PRO A 335 9.17 14.73 13.63
CA PRO A 335 10.05 15.12 14.73
C PRO A 335 10.60 16.54 14.51
N GLY A 336 9.94 17.53 15.08
CA GLY A 336 10.55 18.84 15.34
C GLY A 336 9.64 20.04 15.07
N PRO A 337 9.90 21.20 15.73
CA PRO A 337 9.21 22.44 15.45
C PRO A 337 9.59 22.93 14.04
N GLN A 338 8.69 22.76 13.08
CA GLN A 338 8.84 23.37 11.75
C GLN A 338 8.44 24.85 11.81
N PRO A 339 9.09 25.74 11.03
CA PRO A 339 8.64 27.12 10.90
C PRO A 339 7.22 27.12 10.32
N ARG A 340 6.32 27.85 10.96
CA ARG A 340 4.93 27.95 10.50
C ARG A 340 4.89 28.66 9.14
N PRO A 341 4.09 28.16 8.18
CA PRO A 341 3.89 28.87 6.93
C PRO A 341 3.31 30.26 7.20
N CYS A 342 3.83 31.29 6.54
CA CYS A 342 3.18 32.59 6.51
C CYS A 342 2.03 32.54 5.52
N TRP A 343 0.79 32.61 5.99
CA TRP A 343 -0.37 32.79 5.11
C TRP A 343 -0.44 34.23 4.60
N SER A 344 -0.78 34.37 3.33
CA SER A 344 -1.21 35.63 2.75
C SER A 344 -2.48 35.38 1.97
N GLU A 345 -3.54 36.14 2.28
CA GLU A 345 -4.82 35.92 1.64
C GLU A 345 -4.70 36.07 0.12
N PRO A 346 -5.17 35.10 -0.68
CA PRO A 346 -5.07 35.17 -2.13
C PRO A 346 -5.88 36.34 -2.68
N SER A 347 -5.35 37.01 -3.70
CA SER A 347 -6.01 38.16 -4.36
C SER A 347 -7.31 37.80 -5.07
N SER A 348 -7.50 36.52 -5.40
CA SER A 348 -8.70 35.98 -6.03
C SER A 348 -9.11 34.68 -5.34
N VAL A 349 -10.42 34.49 -5.21
CA VAL A 349 -10.98 33.28 -4.61
C VAL A 349 -11.06 32.20 -5.69
N PRO A 350 -10.54 30.98 -5.45
CA PRO A 350 -10.69 29.88 -6.39
C PRO A 350 -12.17 29.59 -6.68
N GLU A 351 -12.48 29.30 -7.95
CA GLU A 351 -13.86 29.09 -8.40
C GLU A 351 -14.54 27.99 -7.58
N CYS A 352 -13.85 26.87 -7.36
CA CYS A 352 -14.40 25.72 -6.64
C CYS A 352 -14.85 26.05 -5.22
N VAL A 353 -14.11 26.91 -4.51
CA VAL A 353 -14.48 27.37 -3.17
C VAL A 353 -15.82 28.07 -3.24
N THR A 354 -16.05 28.89 -4.27
CA THR A 354 -17.30 29.65 -4.39
C THR A 354 -18.47 28.83 -4.93
N SER A 355 -18.26 27.89 -5.85
CA SER A 355 -19.31 27.34 -6.71
C SER A 355 -19.58 25.83 -6.55
N SER A 356 -18.66 25.04 -5.99
CA SER A 356 -18.77 23.58 -5.99
C SER A 356 -18.43 22.91 -4.66
N LEU A 357 -17.63 23.53 -3.79
CA LEU A 357 -17.20 22.94 -2.52
C LEU A 357 -18.37 22.79 -1.55
N GLU A 358 -18.68 21.54 -1.18
CA GLU A 358 -19.81 21.19 -0.30
C GLU A 358 -19.36 20.76 1.10
N THR A 359 -18.20 20.11 1.21
CA THR A 359 -17.73 19.57 2.50
C THR A 359 -16.27 19.93 2.77
N LEU A 360 -16.01 20.40 3.98
CA LEU A 360 -14.66 20.56 4.53
C LEU A 360 -14.52 19.65 5.75
N LYS A 361 -13.48 18.81 5.78
CA LYS A 361 -13.08 18.04 6.95
C LYS A 361 -11.67 18.46 7.35
N TRP A 362 -11.47 18.87 8.59
CA TRP A 362 -10.15 19.18 9.15
C TRP A 362 -9.89 18.29 10.34
N THR A 363 -8.88 17.42 10.26
CA THR A 363 -8.49 16.56 11.36
C THR A 363 -7.19 17.06 11.99
N GLU A 364 -7.08 16.89 13.32
CA GLU A 364 -5.92 17.34 14.10
C GLU A 364 -5.72 18.86 14.07
N TYR A 365 -6.82 19.61 14.10
CA TYR A 365 -6.79 21.08 14.17
C TYR A 365 -6.21 21.56 15.51
N GLU A 366 -5.21 22.43 15.45
CA GLU A 366 -4.48 22.92 16.63
C GLU A 366 -4.82 24.38 16.99
N GLY A 367 -5.62 25.06 16.17
CA GLY A 367 -5.98 26.46 16.38
C GLY A 367 -4.81 27.41 16.11
N GLY A 368 -3.93 27.07 15.17
CA GLY A 368 -2.88 27.96 14.67
C GLY A 368 -3.46 29.21 14.01
N GLY A 369 -2.67 30.28 13.90
CA GLY A 369 -3.12 31.53 13.27
C GLY A 369 -3.44 31.31 11.79
N GLU A 370 -2.54 30.62 11.10
CA GLU A 370 -2.68 30.17 9.72
C GLU A 370 -3.90 29.25 9.51
N GLU A 371 -4.16 28.33 10.44
CA GLU A 371 -5.31 27.42 10.34
C GLU A 371 -6.63 28.19 10.46
N LYS A 372 -6.69 29.15 11.38
CA LYS A 372 -7.84 30.06 11.56
C LYS A 372 -8.09 30.91 10.32
N GLU A 373 -7.03 31.41 9.69
CA GLU A 373 -7.13 32.23 8.49
C GLU A 373 -7.65 31.43 7.30
N VAL A 374 -7.15 30.20 7.08
CA VAL A 374 -7.62 29.31 6.01
C VAL A 374 -9.08 28.94 6.21
N ILE A 375 -9.47 28.53 7.42
CA ILE A 375 -10.86 28.13 7.67
C ILE A 375 -11.81 29.33 7.58
N GLY A 376 -11.39 30.50 8.09
CA GLY A 376 -12.13 31.75 7.94
C GLY A 376 -12.32 32.12 6.47
N PHE A 377 -11.26 32.01 5.66
CA PHE A 377 -11.31 32.25 4.22
C PHE A 377 -12.31 31.32 3.52
N ILE A 378 -12.25 30.01 3.78
CA ILE A 378 -13.15 29.02 3.16
C ILE A 378 -14.61 29.27 3.59
N LEU A 379 -14.88 29.50 4.87
CA LEU A 379 -16.23 29.76 5.39
C LEU A 379 -16.84 31.06 4.84
N ARG A 380 -16.02 32.12 4.73
CA ARG A 380 -16.45 33.43 4.21
C ARG A 380 -16.73 33.42 2.71
N ASN A 381 -16.10 32.52 1.96
CA ASN A 381 -16.23 32.48 0.51
C ASN A 381 -17.10 31.33 -0.01
N GLY A 382 -17.22 30.25 0.77
CA GLY A 382 -17.91 29.02 0.41
C GLY A 382 -19.43 29.12 0.39
N SER A 383 -19.99 29.41 -0.78
CA SER A 383 -21.44 29.61 -0.93
C SER A 383 -22.22 28.28 -0.99
N CYS A 384 -21.58 27.20 -1.43
CA CYS A 384 -22.17 25.86 -1.55
C CYS A 384 -21.87 24.92 -0.37
N LEU A 385 -21.11 25.39 0.64
CA LEU A 385 -20.74 24.59 1.80
C LEU A 385 -21.97 24.12 2.59
N LYS A 386 -22.06 22.81 2.82
CA LYS A 386 -23.13 22.15 3.57
C LYS A 386 -22.65 21.65 4.92
N LYS A 387 -21.42 21.12 4.98
CA LYS A 387 -20.87 20.49 6.18
C LYS A 387 -19.40 20.87 6.37
N VAL A 388 -19.07 21.33 7.57
CA VAL A 388 -17.69 21.56 8.01
C VAL A 388 -17.49 20.78 9.30
N SER A 389 -16.54 19.86 9.29
CA SER A 389 -16.23 19.01 10.44
C SER A 389 -14.77 19.19 10.83
N ILE A 390 -14.54 19.62 12.06
CA ILE A 390 -13.21 19.88 12.61
C ILE A 390 -13.02 18.93 13.78
N SER A 391 -11.86 18.29 13.88
CA SER A 391 -11.51 17.50 15.05
C SER A 391 -10.13 17.87 15.58
N SER A 392 -9.94 17.81 16.90
CA SER A 392 -8.66 18.14 17.55
C SER A 392 -8.21 17.03 18.50
N ASN A 393 -6.93 16.66 18.39
CA ASN A 393 -6.30 15.68 19.29
C ASN A 393 -5.82 16.31 20.60
N SER A 394 -5.98 17.62 20.80
CA SER A 394 -5.58 18.28 22.04
C SER A 394 -6.29 17.66 23.26
N THR A 395 -5.52 17.35 24.30
CA THR A 395 -6.05 16.89 25.59
C THR A 395 -6.46 18.05 26.50
N ASP A 396 -6.08 19.28 26.15
CA ASP A 396 -6.39 20.50 26.88
C ASP A 396 -7.82 20.96 26.56
N ARG A 397 -8.68 20.96 27.58
CA ARG A 397 -10.09 21.36 27.47
C ARG A 397 -10.26 22.86 27.23
N ASP A 398 -9.42 23.69 27.85
CA ASP A 398 -9.52 25.14 27.70
C ASP A 398 -9.08 25.55 26.30
N LYS A 399 -8.00 24.92 25.79
CA LYS A 399 -7.57 25.09 24.40
C LYS A 399 -8.68 24.69 23.41
N LYS A 400 -9.31 23.53 23.62
CA LYS A 400 -10.46 23.09 22.79
C LYS A 400 -11.64 24.05 22.86
N PHE A 401 -11.97 24.53 24.06
CA PHE A 401 -13.07 25.48 24.24
C PHE A 401 -12.82 26.80 23.49
N GLU A 402 -11.61 27.34 23.56
CA GLU A 402 -11.25 28.55 22.81
C GLU A 402 -11.30 28.31 21.29
N MET A 403 -10.84 27.15 20.78
CA MET A 403 -11.00 26.80 19.36
C MET A 403 -12.48 26.81 18.94
N ILE A 404 -13.35 26.15 19.70
CA ILE A 404 -14.79 26.08 19.41
C ILE A 404 -15.40 27.49 19.38
N LYS A 405 -15.06 28.31 20.37
CA LYS A 405 -15.56 29.67 20.50
C LYS A 405 -15.14 30.53 19.31
N GLU A 406 -13.86 30.50 18.93
CA GLU A 406 -13.36 31.24 17.77
C GLU A 406 -14.02 30.79 16.47
N LEU A 407 -14.15 29.48 16.26
CA LEU A 407 -14.80 28.91 15.08
C LEU A 407 -16.29 29.32 14.98
N ALA A 408 -16.97 29.45 16.12
CA ALA A 408 -18.36 29.90 16.18
C ALA A 408 -18.53 31.38 15.77
N PHE A 409 -17.50 32.22 15.95
CA PHE A 409 -17.51 33.63 15.56
C PHE A 409 -17.20 33.87 14.08
N LEU A 410 -16.76 32.86 13.34
CA LEU A 410 -16.42 33.02 11.91
C LEU A 410 -17.67 33.25 11.06
N SER A 411 -17.59 34.25 10.18
CA SER A 411 -18.65 34.55 9.21
C SER A 411 -18.79 33.41 8.19
N ARG A 412 -20.02 32.94 7.98
CA ARG A 412 -20.34 31.90 7.00
C ARG A 412 -21.14 32.49 5.85
N ARG A 413 -20.71 32.22 4.62
CA ARG A 413 -21.45 32.65 3.41
C ARG A 413 -22.65 31.76 3.12
N SER A 414 -22.49 30.44 3.28
CA SER A 414 -23.60 29.51 3.12
C SER A 414 -24.48 29.49 4.38
N PRO A 415 -25.78 29.79 4.28
CA PRO A 415 -26.71 29.71 5.41
C PRO A 415 -27.02 28.26 5.81
N THR A 416 -26.75 27.29 4.91
CA THR A 416 -26.98 25.86 5.13
C THR A 416 -25.78 25.12 5.72
N CYS A 417 -24.67 25.84 5.93
CA CYS A 417 -23.42 25.26 6.41
C CYS A 417 -23.49 24.90 7.90
N HIS A 418 -23.46 23.60 8.18
CA HIS A 418 -23.38 23.05 9.52
C HIS A 418 -21.92 22.85 9.93
N LEU A 419 -21.50 23.50 11.00
CA LEU A 419 -20.17 23.39 11.58
C LEU A 419 -20.22 22.46 12.80
N THR A 420 -19.42 21.40 12.79
CA THR A 420 -19.29 20.45 13.90
C THR A 420 -17.83 20.41 14.36
N PHE A 421 -17.64 20.31 15.69
CA PHE A 421 -16.33 20.13 16.31
C PHE A 421 -16.34 18.85 17.14
N GLU A 422 -15.38 17.96 16.90
CA GLU A 422 -15.23 16.64 17.54
C GLU A 422 -13.95 16.53 18.38
#